data_AF-A0A352GK17-F1
#
_entry.id   AF-A0A352GK17-F1
#
_cell.length_a   1.000
_cell.length_b   1.000
_cell.length_c   1.000
_cell.angle_alpha   90.00
_cell.angle_beta   90.00
_cell.angle_gamma   90.00
#
_symmetry.space_group_name_H-M   'P 1'
#
loop_
_entity.id
_entity.type
_entity.pdbx_description
1 polymer ?
#
loop_
_entity_poly.entity_id
_entity_poly.type
_entity_poly.pdbx_seq_one_letter_code
_entity_poly.pdbx_strand_id
1 'polypeptide(L)' 'AGIGAIVSARSGETEDVTIVHLAVGWGAKQLKVGSFTRSERMVKWNEGLRVADAIGSAALPPRSAFPWG' A
#
# COMPACT_ATOMS: atom_id res chain seq x y z
N ALA A 1 -10.07 -0.84 -20.24
CA ALA A 1 -10.09 -2.14 -19.53
C ALA A 1 -10.38 -1.90 -18.05
N GLY A 2 -11.18 -2.76 -17.40
CA GLY A 2 -11.62 -2.62 -16.00
C GLY A 2 -10.91 -3.56 -15.01
N ILE A 3 -9.60 -3.76 -15.16
CA ILE A 3 -8.81 -4.68 -14.33
C ILE A 3 -8.16 -3.89 -13.17
N GLY A 4 -8.32 -4.37 -11.94
CA GLY A 4 -7.66 -3.81 -10.77
C GLY A 4 -6.20 -4.26 -10.65
N ALA A 5 -5.31 -3.35 -10.26
CA ALA A 5 -3.90 -3.65 -10.00
C ALA A 5 -3.66 -3.95 -8.51
N ILE A 6 -2.79 -4.92 -8.24
CA ILE A 6 -2.25 -5.19 -6.91
C ILE A 6 -0.74 -4.99 -6.99
N VAL A 7 -0.23 -4.06 -6.19
CA VAL A 7 1.22 -3.86 -6.05
C VAL A 7 1.71 -4.75 -4.92
N SER A 8 2.79 -5.52 -5.12
CA SER A 8 3.23 -6.54 -4.14
C SER A 8 4.74 -6.55 -3.92
N ALA A 9 5.14 -6.59 -2.65
CA ALA A 9 6.53 -6.84 -2.26
C ALA A 9 6.95 -8.29 -2.61
N ARG A 10 8.26 -8.54 -2.63
CA ARG A 10 8.82 -9.88 -2.88
C ARG A 10 9.25 -10.55 -1.58
N SER A 11 9.71 -11.81 -1.67
CA SER A 11 10.11 -12.61 -0.51
C SER A 11 11.43 -12.15 0.11
N GLY A 12 12.38 -11.72 -0.73
CA GLY A 12 13.67 -11.14 -0.37
C GLY A 12 13.64 -9.63 -0.53
N GLU A 13 12.99 -8.95 0.39
CA GLU A 13 12.76 -7.51 0.32
C GLU A 13 13.79 -6.73 1.14
N THR A 14 14.01 -5.47 0.81
CA THR A 14 14.89 -4.54 1.53
C THR A 14 14.07 -3.47 2.25
N GLU A 15 14.72 -2.54 2.94
CA GLU A 15 14.04 -1.41 3.57
C GLU A 15 13.57 -0.32 2.58
N ASP A 16 13.80 -0.51 1.28
CA ASP A 16 13.28 0.39 0.23
C ASP A 16 11.75 0.50 0.31
N VAL A 17 11.23 1.71 0.15
CA VAL A 17 9.78 2.01 0.25
C VAL A 17 9.17 2.47 -1.07
N THR A 18 9.91 2.38 -2.18
CA THR A 18 9.47 2.84 -3.51
C THR A 18 8.13 2.22 -3.90
N ILE A 19 7.89 0.97 -3.50
CA ILE A 19 6.65 0.25 -3.78
C ILE A 19 5.40 0.91 -3.18
N VAL A 20 5.52 1.62 -2.06
CA VAL A 20 4.42 2.34 -1.41
C VAL A 20 4.02 3.54 -2.26
N HIS A 21 5.01 4.36 -2.65
CA HIS A 21 4.77 5.52 -3.51
C HIS A 21 4.28 5.11 -4.90
N LEU A 22 4.79 4.00 -5.44
CA LEU A 22 4.29 3.43 -6.69
C LEU A 22 2.81 3.06 -6.58
N ALA A 23 2.40 2.38 -5.51
CA ALA A 23 1.00 2.00 -5.32
C ALA A 23 0.07 3.22 -5.19
N VAL A 24 0.48 4.23 -4.43
CA VAL A 24 -0.30 5.46 -4.24
C VAL A 24 -0.36 6.27 -5.53
N GLY A 25 0.78 6.53 -6.18
CA GLY A 25 0.85 7.30 -7.42
C GLY A 25 0.14 6.63 -8.60
N TRP A 26 0.10 5.29 -8.63
CA TRP A 26 -0.64 4.52 -9.64
C TRP A 26 -2.15 4.40 -9.33
N GLY A 27 -2.61 4.86 -8.16
CA GLY A 27 -3.99 4.67 -7.73
C GLY A 27 -4.37 3.20 -7.52
N ALA A 28 -3.39 2.35 -7.19
CA ALA A 28 -3.64 0.95 -6.91
C ALA A 28 -4.45 0.81 -5.62
N LYS A 29 -5.63 0.18 -5.71
CA LYS A 29 -6.51 -0.02 -4.55
C LYS A 29 -5.98 -1.04 -3.54
N GLN A 30 -4.87 -1.72 -3.85
CA GLN A 30 -4.28 -2.78 -3.04
C GLN A 30 -2.76 -2.75 -3.07
N LEU A 31 -2.19 -2.86 -1.87
CA LEU A 31 -0.78 -3.07 -1.63
C LEU A 31 -0.58 -4.32 -0.77
N LYS A 32 0.26 -5.25 -1.22
CA LYS A 32 0.56 -6.52 -0.54
C LYS A 32 2.02 -6.54 -0.09
N VAL A 33 2.26 -6.19 1.17
CA VAL A 33 3.60 -6.16 1.75
C VAL A 33 3.89 -7.36 2.66
N GLY A 34 2.87 -8.07 3.12
CA GLY A 34 2.99 -9.18 4.07
C GLY A 34 2.90 -8.74 5.54
N SER A 35 3.29 -9.65 6.46
CA SER A 35 3.14 -9.47 7.91
C SER A 35 3.91 -8.28 8.49
N PHE A 36 3.48 -7.81 9.67
CA PHE A 36 4.08 -6.74 10.48
C PHE A 36 5.28 -7.19 11.35
N THR A 37 5.80 -8.40 11.15
CA THR A 37 6.83 -8.99 12.02
C THR A 37 8.28 -8.72 11.60
N ARG A 38 8.53 -8.31 10.35
CA ARG A 38 9.90 -8.06 9.85
C ARG A 38 10.09 -6.62 9.43
N SER A 39 11.22 -6.01 9.80
CA SER A 39 11.48 -4.57 9.64
C SER A 39 11.36 -4.11 8.18
N GLU A 40 11.83 -4.90 7.22
CA GLU A 40 11.77 -4.57 5.80
C GLU A 40 10.33 -4.48 5.25
N ARG A 41 9.37 -5.09 5.96
CA ARG A 41 7.92 -4.99 5.68
C ARG A 41 7.29 -3.86 6.48
N MET A 42 7.63 -3.75 7.76
CA MET A 42 7.14 -2.69 8.64
C MET A 42 7.46 -1.29 8.10
N VAL A 43 8.65 -1.08 7.54
CA VAL A 43 9.04 0.24 7.01
C VAL A 43 8.11 0.71 5.88
N LYS A 44 7.62 -0.20 5.04
CA LYS A 44 6.65 0.10 3.97
C LYS A 44 5.26 0.41 4.53
N TRP A 45 4.82 -0.29 5.58
CA TRP A 45 3.56 0.03 6.27
C TRP A 45 3.62 1.41 6.93
N ASN A 46 4.74 1.71 7.60
CA ASN A 46 4.99 3.02 8.21
C ASN A 46 5.03 4.12 7.15
N GLU A 47 5.64 3.87 5.99
CA GLU A 47 5.63 4.84 4.90
C GLU A 47 4.22 5.08 4.35
N GLY A 48 3.39 4.04 4.26
CA GLY A 48 1.98 4.20 3.90
C GLY A 48 1.25 5.17 4.83
N LEU A 49 1.51 5.10 6.13
CA LEU A 49 0.96 6.04 7.11
C LEU A 49 1.50 7.47 6.91
N ARG A 50 2.80 7.64 6.65
CA ARG A 50 3.40 8.96 6.38
C ARG A 50 2.82 9.61 5.12
N VAL A 51 2.68 8.83 4.05
CA VAL A 51 2.08 9.30 2.79
C VAL A 51 0.62 9.68 3.00
N ALA A 52 -0.14 8.90 3.78
CA ALA A 52 -1.53 9.22 4.10
C ALA A 52 -1.68 10.52 4.91
N ASP A 53 -0.79 10.74 5.87
CA ASP A 53 -0.74 11.98 6.66
C ASP A 53 -0.39 13.19 5.79
N ALA A 54 0.62 13.06 4.91
CA ALA A 54 1.06 14.12 4.01
C ALA A 54 0.01 14.55 2.98
N ILE A 55 -0.84 13.64 2.50
CA ILE A 55 -1.91 13.94 1.54
C ILE A 55 -3.10 14.64 2.25
N GLY A 56 -3.18 14.56 3.57
CA GLY A 56 -4.35 14.94 4.35
C GLY A 56 -5.41 13.85 4.25
N SER A 57 -5.80 13.29 5.39
CA SER A 57 -6.68 12.11 5.42
C SER A 57 -8.05 12.43 4.84
N ALA A 58 -8.29 12.04 3.59
CA ALA A 58 -9.64 11.80 3.09
C ALA A 58 -10.24 10.62 3.87
N ALA A 59 -11.55 10.64 4.10
CA ALA A 59 -12.25 9.51 4.69
C ALA A 59 -11.83 8.22 3.98
N LEU A 60 -11.47 7.18 4.74
CA LEU A 60 -11.12 5.88 4.18
C LEU A 60 -12.23 5.45 3.22
N PRO A 61 -11.89 4.88 2.05
CA PRO A 61 -12.90 4.39 1.12
C PRO A 61 -13.84 3.43 1.87
N PRO A 62 -15.17 3.52 1.66
CA PRO A 62 -16.11 2.60 2.29
C PRO A 62 -15.77 1.16 1.89
N ARG A 63 -16.17 0.18 2.70
CA ARG A 63 -15.94 -1.26 2.44
C ARG A 63 -16.29 -1.65 0.99
N SER A 64 -17.42 -1.12 0.50
CA SER A 64 -17.93 -1.30 -0.86
C SER A 64 -17.03 -0.78 -1.99
N ALA A 65 -16.06 0.08 -1.70
CA ALA A 65 -15.08 0.55 -2.67
C ALA A 65 -14.03 -0.51 -3.05
N PHE A 66 -13.96 -1.60 -2.27
CA PHE A 66 -13.04 -2.71 -2.46
C PHE A 66 -13.76 -3.94 -3.05
N PRO A 67 -13.08 -4.71 -3.92
CA PRO A 67 -13.71 -5.81 -4.65
C PRO A 67 -14.10 -7.03 -3.80
N TRP A 68 -13.67 -7.12 -2.53
CA TRP A 68 -14.12 -8.15 -1.58
C TRP A 68 -15.32 -7.71 -0.72
N GLY A 69 -15.87 -6.53 -1.01
CA GLY A 69 -17.02 -5.98 -0.31
C GLY A 69 -16.64 -5.32 0.99
#